data_AF-A0A6N4UMP0-F1
#
_entry.id   AF-A0A6N4UMP0-F1
#
_cell.length_a   1.000
_cell.length_b   1.000
_cell.length_c   1.000
_cell.angle_alpha   90.00
_cell.angle_beta   90.00
_cell.angle_gamma   90.00
#
_symmetry.space_group_name_H-M   'P 1'
#
loop_
_entity.id
_entity.type
_entity.pdbx_description
1 polymer ?
#
loop_
_entity_poly.entity_id
_entity_poly.type
_entity_poly.pdbx_seq_one_letter_code
_entity_poly.pdbx_strand_id
1 'polypeptide(L)'
;MGRERFVEKVWDWKHESGGTIGGQMRRLGDGVDWSRDRFTMDEGLSRAVRTIFKRLFDAGLIYQAERLVNWSPVLETAISDPRSSTKTSRASWSRSATAR
;
A
#
# COMPACT_ATOMS: atom_id res chain seq x y z
N MET A 1 0.68 17.98 -11.94
CA MET A 1 -0.64 17.38 -11.66
C MET A 1 -0.82 17.38 -10.15
N GLY A 2 -1.89 17.96 -9.61
CA GLY A 2 -2.12 17.99 -8.15
C GLY A 2 -2.52 16.62 -7.59
N ARG A 3 -2.47 16.46 -6.26
CA ARG A 3 -2.75 15.18 -5.57
C ARG A 3 -4.13 14.61 -5.92
N GLU A 4 -5.17 15.44 -5.93
CA GLU A 4 -6.55 15.00 -6.22
C GLU A 4 -6.67 14.40 -7.62
N ARG A 5 -6.23 15.14 -8.64
CA ARG A 5 -6.22 14.66 -10.03
C ARG A 5 -5.34 13.43 -10.24
N PHE A 6 -4.25 13.30 -9.47
CA PHE A 6 -3.43 12.10 -9.50
C PHE A 6 -4.18 10.90 -8.91
N VAL A 7 -4.85 11.07 -7.77
CA VAL A 7 -5.65 10.03 -7.13
C VAL A 7 -6.79 9.58 -8.04
N GLU A 8 -7.47 10.50 -8.71
CA GLU A 8 -8.49 10.18 -9.73
C GLU A 8 -7.93 9.26 -10.81
N LYS A 9 -6.79 9.61 -11.41
CA LYS A 9 -6.13 8.77 -12.42
C LYS A 9 -5.73 7.38 -11.91
N VAL A 10 -5.28 7.28 -10.66
CA VAL A 10 -4.94 5.98 -10.04
C VAL A 10 -6.20 5.12 -9.92
N TRP A 11 -7.34 5.73 -9.56
CA TRP A 11 -8.61 5.02 -9.53
C TRP A 11 -9.07 4.59 -10.92
N ASP A 12 -8.97 5.44 -11.94
CA ASP A 12 -9.30 5.06 -13.32
C ASP A 12 -8.48 3.85 -13.77
N TRP A 13 -7.16 3.90 -13.57
CA TRP A 13 -6.25 2.81 -13.89
C TRP A 13 -6.57 1.52 -13.11
N LYS A 14 -6.96 1.63 -11.84
CA LYS A 14 -7.37 0.48 -11.01
C LYS A 14 -8.59 -0.20 -11.60
N HIS A 15 -9.58 0.55 -12.09
CA HIS A 15 -10.79 -0.02 -12.67
C HIS A 15 -10.48 -0.78 -13.96
N GLU A 16 -9.66 -0.19 -14.83
CA GLU A 16 -9.21 -0.84 -16.07
C GLU A 16 -8.42 -2.13 -15.80
N SER A 17 -7.41 -2.04 -14.92
CA SER A 17 -6.54 -3.16 -14.58
C SER A 17 -7.30 -4.27 -13.86
N GLY A 18 -8.13 -3.91 -12.87
CA GLY A 18 -8.94 -4.87 -12.12
C GLY A 18 -9.97 -5.58 -13.01
N GLY A 19 -10.61 -4.86 -13.93
CA GLY A 19 -11.51 -5.45 -14.92
C GLY A 19 -10.80 -6.44 -15.84
N THR A 20 -9.59 -6.09 -16.28
CA THR A 20 -8.75 -6.97 -17.11
C THR A 20 -8.37 -8.25 -16.38
N ILE A 21 -7.86 -8.14 -15.15
CA ILE A 21 -7.47 -9.30 -14.32
C ILE A 21 -8.69 -10.20 -14.04
N GLY A 22 -9.81 -9.62 -13.61
CA GLY A 22 -11.04 -10.39 -13.36
C GLY A 22 -11.59 -11.06 -14.62
N GLY A 23 -11.46 -10.42 -15.78
CA GLY A 23 -11.82 -11.01 -17.07
C GLY A 23 -10.93 -12.19 -17.45
N GLN A 24 -9.62 -12.09 -17.21
CA GLN A 24 -8.67 -13.19 -17.41
C GLN A 24 -9.00 -14.39 -16.52
N MET A 25 -9.21 -14.17 -15.22
CA MET A 25 -9.56 -15.23 -14.27
C MET A 25 -10.86 -15.96 -14.65
N ARG A 26 -11.90 -15.23 -15.07
CA ARG A 26 -13.15 -15.85 -15.55
C ARG A 26 -12.97 -16.70 -16.81
N ARG A 27 -12.09 -16.28 -17.73
CA ARG A 27 -11.77 -17.05 -18.94
C ARG A 27 -10.98 -18.32 -18.64
N LEU A 28 -10.17 -18.31 -17.58
CA LEU A 28 -9.46 -19.49 -17.09
C LEU A 28 -10.38 -20.48 -16.36
N GLY A 29 -11.60 -20.07 -16.02
CA GLY A 29 -12.59 -20.93 -15.36
C GLY A 29 -12.50 -20.92 -13.83
N ASP A 30 -11.97 -19.86 -13.23
CA ASP A 30 -11.86 -19.75 -11.77
C ASP A 30 -13.25 -19.79 -11.10
N GLY A 31 -13.50 -20.86 -10.34
CA GLY A 31 -14.74 -21.12 -9.59
C GLY A 31 -14.82 -20.39 -8.24
N VAL A 32 -14.30 -19.17 -8.16
CA VAL A 32 -14.34 -18.35 -6.94
C VAL A 32 -15.71 -17.67 -6.76
N ASP A 33 -16.04 -17.28 -5.53
CA ASP A 33 -17.28 -16.54 -5.23
C ASP A 33 -17.19 -15.10 -5.72
N TRP A 34 -17.53 -14.89 -7.00
CA TRP A 34 -17.57 -13.58 -7.66
C TRP A 34 -18.54 -12.59 -7.01
N SER A 35 -19.54 -13.07 -6.26
CA SER A 35 -20.49 -12.19 -5.58
C SER A 35 -19.87 -11.46 -4.39
N ARG A 36 -18.72 -11.95 -3.90
CA ARG A 36 -17.97 -11.39 -2.77
C ARG A 36 -16.63 -10.79 -3.18
N ASP A 37 -16.49 -10.39 -4.44
CA ASP A 37 -15.27 -9.71 -4.88
C ASP A 37 -15.05 -8.42 -4.07
N ARG A 38 -13.81 -8.22 -3.61
CA ARG A 38 -13.42 -7.11 -2.73
C ARG A 38 -12.13 -6.47 -3.20
N PHE A 39 -11.98 -5.19 -2.90
CA PHE A 39 -10.77 -4.45 -3.19
C PHE A 39 -10.17 -3.91 -1.89
N THR A 40 -8.85 -3.95 -1.74
CA THR A 40 -8.17 -3.58 -0.49
C THR A 40 -8.47 -2.16 0.00
N MET A 41 -8.80 -1.25 -0.92
CA MET A 41 -9.23 0.12 -0.59
C MET A 41 -10.75 0.33 -0.68
N ASP A 42 -11.56 -0.73 -0.74
CA ASP A 42 -13.02 -0.63 -0.57
C ASP A 42 -13.38 -0.14 0.84
N GLU A 43 -14.61 0.33 1.04
CA GLU A 43 -15.04 0.91 2.30
C GLU A 43 -14.90 -0.07 3.48
N GLY A 44 -15.28 -1.34 3.28
CA GLY A 44 -15.28 -2.37 4.31
C GLY A 44 -13.86 -2.76 4.74
N LEU A 45 -12.97 -3.02 3.78
CA LEU A 45 -11.58 -3.37 4.05
C LEU A 45 -10.80 -2.17 4.57
N SER A 46 -11.05 -0.96 4.06
CA SER A 46 -10.48 0.27 4.62
C SER A 46 -10.87 0.47 6.08
N ARG A 47 -12.13 0.19 6.44
CA ARG A 47 -12.59 0.25 7.84
C ARG A 47 -11.92 -0.81 8.71
N ALA A 48 -11.73 -2.02 8.18
CA ALA A 48 -11.04 -3.09 8.90
C ALA A 48 -9.59 -2.70 9.23
N VAL A 49 -8.86 -2.14 8.26
CA VAL A 49 -7.48 -1.66 8.45
C VAL A 49 -7.41 -0.55 9.50
N ARG A 50 -8.29 0.45 9.45
CA ARG A 50 -8.34 1.52 10.46
C ARG A 50 -8.63 0.96 11.86
N THR A 51 -9.52 -0.03 11.95
CA THR A 51 -9.90 -0.66 13.22
C THR A 51 -8.73 -1.41 13.84
N ILE A 52 -8.03 -2.24 13.07
CA ILE A 52 -6.90 -3.01 13.61
C ILE A 52 -5.72 -2.08 13.96
N PHE A 53 -5.47 -1.06 13.14
CA PHE A 53 -4.45 -0.05 13.43
C PHE A 53 -4.71 0.63 14.78
N LYS A 54 -5.94 1.11 15.01
CA LYS A 54 -6.32 1.72 16.28
C LYS A 54 -6.17 0.75 17.45
N ARG A 55 -6.63 -0.50 17.32
CA ARG A 55 -6.51 -1.51 18.38
C ARG A 55 -5.05 -1.77 18.76
N LEU A 56 -4.16 -1.85 17.78
CA LEU A 56 -2.74 -2.07 18.01
C LEU A 56 -2.05 -0.83 18.62
N PHE A 57 -2.49 0.37 18.24
CA PHE A 57 -2.06 1.62 18.85
C PHE A 57 -2.50 1.71 20.32
N ASP A 58 -3.79 1.46 20.61
CA ASP A 58 -4.34 1.46 21.97
C ASP A 58 -3.68 0.41 22.88
N ALA A 59 -3.22 -0.71 22.29
CA ALA A 59 -2.46 -1.75 22.99
C ALA A 59 -0.96 -1.43 23.17
N GLY A 60 -0.47 -0.27 22.71
CA GLY A 60 0.94 0.14 22.80
C GLY A 60 1.88 -0.61 21.85
N LEU A 61 1.35 -1.34 20.86
CA LEU A 61 2.13 -2.11 19.88
C LEU A 61 2.53 -1.28 18.65
N ILE A 62 1.81 -0.19 18.39
CA ILE A 62 2.16 0.81 17.37
C ILE A 62 2.54 2.09 18.09
N TYR A 63 3.67 2.67 17.70
CA TYR A 63 4.18 3.92 18.25
C TYR A 63 4.86 4.73 17.14
N GLN A 64 5.07 6.01 17.41
CA GLN A 64 5.83 6.90 16.56
C GLN A 64 7.16 7.23 17.23
N ALA A 65 8.26 7.10 16.49
CA ALA A 65 9.59 7.49 16.96
C ALA A 65 10.48 7.88 15.78
N GLU A 66 11.50 8.70 16.06
CA GLU A 66 12.56 9.00 15.10
C GLU A 66 13.55 7.85 15.06
N ARG A 67 13.59 7.12 13.94
CA ARG A 67 14.54 6.03 13.70
C ARG A 67 15.12 6.16 12.29
N LEU A 68 16.30 5.58 12.10
CA LEU A 68 16.85 5.38 10.77
C LEU A 68 15.94 4.44 9.96
N VAL A 69 15.54 4.88 8.77
CA VAL A 69 14.64 4.13 7.89
C VAL A 69 15.30 3.89 6.54
N ASN A 70 14.87 2.82 5.86
CA ASN A 70 15.22 2.61 4.46
C ASN A 70 14.44 3.64 3.62
N TRP A 71 15.16 4.58 3.00
CA TRP A 71 14.57 5.65 2.19
C TRP A 71 14.78 5.39 0.70
N SER A 72 13.72 5.48 -0.10
CA SER A 72 13.82 5.47 -1.55
C SER A 72 13.81 6.89 -2.09
N PRO A 73 14.91 7.37 -2.71
CA PRO A 73 14.95 8.70 -3.32
C PRO A 73 14.12 8.80 -4.60
N VAL A 74 13.79 7.67 -5.23
CA VAL A 74 12.98 7.63 -6.46
C VAL A 74 11.49 7.69 -6.15
N LEU A 75 11.06 6.94 -5.12
CA LEU A 75 9.66 6.90 -4.71
C LEU A 75 9.30 7.96 -3.66
N GLU A 76 10.31 8.67 -3.15
CA GLU A 76 10.19 9.70 -2.12
C GLU A 76 9.41 9.21 -0.89
N THR A 77 9.68 7.96 -0.48
CA THR A 77 8.98 7.33 0.64
C THR A 77 9.89 6.37 1.42
N ALA A 78 9.53 6.16 2.68
CA ALA A 78 10.14 5.14 3.52
C ALA A 78 9.62 3.76 3.11
N ILE A 79 10.51 2.78 3.05
CA ILE A 79 10.19 1.39 2.73
C ILE A 79 10.48 0.55 3.99
N SER A 80 9.67 -0.48 4.23
CA SER A 80 9.98 -1.50 5.23
C SER A 80 11.25 -2.28 4.86
N ASP A 81 11.58 -3.35 5.57
CA ASP A 81 12.64 -4.28 5.16
C ASP A 81 12.06 -5.50 4.42
N PRO A 82 11.66 -5.41 3.13
CA PRO A 82 11.36 -6.58 2.33
C PRO A 82 12.63 -7.00 1.58
N ARG A 83 13.23 -8.13 1.98
CA ARG A 83 14.19 -8.98 1.23
C ARG A 83 14.80 -8.29 0.00
N SER A 84 15.59 -7.24 0.20
CA SER A 84 16.18 -6.54 -0.92
C SER A 84 17.15 -7.50 -1.60
N SER A 85 17.01 -7.73 -2.91
CA SER A 85 18.10 -8.30 -3.67
C SER A 85 19.20 -7.23 -3.66
N THR A 86 20.12 -7.31 -2.70
CA THR A 86 21.21 -6.34 -2.53
C THR A 86 22.04 -6.32 -3.80
N LYS A 87 21.74 -5.38 -4.70
CA LYS A 87 22.70 -4.91 -5.69
C LYS A 87 23.48 -3.82 -4.98
N THR A 88 24.74 -4.10 -4.67
CA THR A 88 25.65 -3.18 -3.98
C THR A 88 25.73 -1.86 -4.75
N SER A 89 24.96 -0.87 -4.28
CA SER A 89 25.14 0.54 -4.61
C SER A 89 24.76 1.34 -3.37
N ARG A 90 25.70 2.19 -2.92
CA ARG A 90 25.67 3.03 -1.71
C ARG A 90 24.25 3.37 -1.22
N ALA A 91 23.86 2.79 -0.08
CA ALA A 91 22.64 3.18 0.63
C ALA A 91 22.76 4.64 1.08
N SER A 92 21.84 5.49 0.64
CA SER A 92 21.66 6.84 1.16
C SER A 92 20.83 6.79 2.43
N TRP A 93 21.48 7.02 3.57
CA TRP A 93 20.83 7.08 4.88
C TRP A 93 20.34 8.51 5.14
N SER A 94 19.03 8.70 5.37
CA SER A 94 18.47 10.00 5.76
C SER A 94 17.91 9.93 7.19
N ARG A 95 18.17 10.97 7.99
CA ARG A 95 17.46 11.24 9.25
C ARG A 95 16.34 12.21 8.94
N SER A 96 15.10 11.73 8.85
CA SER A 96 13.93 12.60 8.97
C SER A 96 12.67 11.76 9.12
N ALA A 97 12.10 11.76 10.32
CA ALA A 97 10.73 11.35 10.57
C ALA A 97 10.13 12.27 11.65
N THR A 98 10.17 13.58 11.41
CA THR A 98 9.33 14.51 12.18
C THR A 98 7.95 14.51 11.53
N ALA A 99 7.00 13.74 12.07
CA ALA A 99 5.60 14.00 11.75
C ALA A 99 5.13 15.12 12.66
N ARG A 100 4.69 16.22 12.06
CA ARG A 100 3.76 17.17 12.71
C ARG A 100 2.35 16.64 12.59
#